data_AF-A0A3C1QWI0-F1
#
_entry.id   AF-A0A3C1QWI0-F1
#
_cell.length_a   1.000
_cell.length_b   1.000
_cell.length_c   1.000
_cell.angle_alpha   90.00
_cell.angle_beta   90.00
_cell.angle_gamma   90.00
#
_symmetry.space_group_name_H-M   'P 1'
#
loop_
_entity.id
_entity.type
_entity.pdbx_description
1 polymer ?
#
loop_
_entity_poly.entity_id
_entity_poly.type
_entity_poly.pdbx_seq_one_letter_code
_entity_poly.pdbx_strand_id
1 'polypeptide(L)'
;MSGRLNQRLAADTALWVVDTSGARAAWWRRRIGSLDLDVRRPPLDGLDELRADDAPAAIALDLGVGQEVSGLQSIARWRERRAATLVLVTADASFAWAESAIRAAGAHDVVIGWGACGRACRLLERFRAAHRRPIADPYDLVARRLPGRFR
;
A
#
# COMPACT_ATOMS: atom_id res chain seq x y z
N MET A 1 17.12 -18.54 -9.16
CA MET A 1 16.81 -17.65 -8.00
C MET A 1 15.99 -16.41 -8.38
N SER A 2 16.21 -15.77 -9.53
CA SER A 2 15.65 -14.44 -9.87
C SER A 2 14.13 -14.28 -9.74
N GLY A 3 13.33 -15.34 -9.97
CA GLY A 3 11.87 -15.28 -9.85
C GLY A 3 11.37 -14.82 -8.48
N ARG A 4 11.88 -15.43 -7.39
CA ARG A 4 11.48 -15.08 -6.01
C ARG A 4 11.92 -13.67 -5.61
N LEU A 5 13.08 -13.22 -6.10
CA LEU A 5 13.56 -11.85 -5.89
C LEU A 5 12.67 -10.81 -6.60
N ASN A 6 12.29 -11.07 -7.85
CA ASN A 6 11.40 -10.19 -8.59
C ASN A 6 9.97 -10.19 -8.00
N GLN A 7 9.49 -11.32 -7.49
CA GLN A 7 8.21 -11.41 -6.78
C GLN A 7 8.22 -10.60 -5.47
N ARG A 8 9.29 -10.72 -4.65
CA ARG A 8 9.46 -9.94 -3.41
C ARG A 8 9.49 -8.44 -3.72
N LEU A 9 10.35 -8.00 -4.65
CA LEU A 9 10.42 -6.59 -5.07
C LEU A 9 9.10 -6.06 -5.63
N ALA A 10 8.35 -6.88 -6.38
CA ALA A 10 7.04 -6.51 -6.89
C ALA A 10 5.94 -6.53 -5.80
N ALA A 11 6.18 -7.07 -4.61
CA ALA A 11 5.33 -6.88 -3.42
C ALA A 11 5.81 -5.67 -2.58
N ASP A 12 7.12 -5.45 -2.51
CA ASP A 12 7.76 -4.31 -1.83
C ASP A 12 7.39 -2.95 -2.48
N THR A 13 7.00 -2.94 -3.77
CA THR A 13 6.50 -1.74 -4.47
C THR A 13 5.00 -1.80 -4.82
N ALA A 14 4.23 -2.66 -4.17
CA ALA A 14 2.78 -2.74 -4.34
C ALA A 14 2.03 -2.11 -3.16
N LEU A 15 0.92 -1.45 -3.45
CA LEU A 15 -0.09 -1.10 -2.45
C LEU A 15 -1.22 -2.12 -2.54
N TRP A 16 -1.39 -2.96 -1.51
CA TRP A 16 -2.53 -3.87 -1.44
C TRP A 16 -3.71 -3.14 -0.84
N VAL A 17 -4.84 -3.10 -1.55
CA VAL A 17 -6.08 -2.48 -1.07
C VAL A 17 -7.06 -3.58 -0.70
N VAL A 18 -7.37 -3.69 0.59
CA VAL A 18 -8.35 -4.62 1.13
C VAL A 18 -9.70 -3.91 1.15
N ASP A 19 -10.52 -4.18 0.14
CA ASP A 19 -11.91 -3.72 0.07
C ASP A 19 -12.84 -4.85 -0.42
N THR A 20 -14.13 -4.73 -0.10
CA THR A 20 -15.16 -5.69 -0.56
C THR A 20 -15.60 -5.39 -2.00
N SER A 21 -15.77 -4.12 -2.34
CA SER A 21 -16.44 -3.64 -3.56
C SER A 21 -15.53 -3.34 -4.75
N GLY A 22 -14.21 -3.25 -4.56
CA GLY A 22 -13.27 -2.73 -5.56
C GLY A 22 -13.24 -1.20 -5.65
N ALA A 23 -14.12 -0.50 -4.94
CA ALA A 23 -14.28 0.95 -5.06
C ALA A 23 -13.10 1.73 -4.46
N ARG A 24 -12.45 1.23 -3.39
CA ARG A 24 -11.22 1.83 -2.85
C ARG A 24 -10.04 1.51 -3.73
N ALA A 25 -9.94 0.28 -4.24
CA ALA A 25 -8.87 -0.11 -5.16
C ALA A 25 -8.90 0.77 -6.44
N ALA A 26 -10.09 1.04 -6.98
CA ALA A 26 -10.28 1.98 -8.08
C ALA A 26 -10.00 3.45 -7.68
N TRP A 27 -10.39 3.87 -6.48
CA TRP A 27 -10.09 5.21 -5.96
C TRP A 27 -8.58 5.44 -5.79
N TRP A 28 -7.87 4.51 -5.14
CA TRP A 28 -6.42 4.56 -4.96
C TRP A 28 -5.69 4.62 -6.30
N ARG A 29 -6.02 3.75 -7.26
CA ARG A 29 -5.45 3.79 -8.63
C ARG A 29 -5.55 5.18 -9.27
N ARG A 30 -6.69 5.85 -9.15
CA ARG A 30 -6.88 7.22 -9.67
C ARG A 30 -6.12 8.28 -8.88
N ARG A 31 -5.94 8.11 -7.57
CA ARG A 31 -5.23 9.06 -6.70
C ARG A 31 -3.70 8.95 -6.77
N ILE A 32 -3.15 7.76 -7.01
CA ILE A 32 -1.70 7.49 -6.98
C ILE A 32 -1.11 7.03 -8.31
N GLY A 33 -1.82 7.19 -9.43
CA GLY A 33 -1.32 6.81 -10.76
C GLY A 33 0.00 7.51 -11.15
N SER A 34 0.26 8.72 -10.66
CA SER A 34 1.55 9.42 -10.80
C SER A 34 2.68 8.82 -9.97
N LEU A 35 2.36 8.02 -8.95
CA LEU A 35 3.34 7.42 -8.05
C LEU A 35 3.94 6.13 -8.60
N ASP A 36 3.44 5.52 -9.69
CA ASP A 36 4.02 4.29 -10.26
C ASP A 36 4.22 3.21 -9.17
N LEU A 37 3.12 2.96 -8.46
CA LEU A 37 2.93 1.92 -7.44
C LEU A 37 1.86 0.95 -7.93
N ASP A 38 2.11 -0.36 -7.84
CA ASP A 38 1.15 -1.36 -8.28
C ASP A 38 0.02 -1.52 -7.25
N VAL A 39 -1.18 -1.04 -7.59
CA VAL A 39 -2.35 -1.12 -6.71
C VAL A 39 -3.08 -2.44 -6.96
N ARG A 40 -2.86 -3.41 -6.08
CA ARG A 40 -3.49 -4.74 -6.12
C ARG A 40 -4.70 -4.80 -5.20
N ARG A 41 -5.72 -5.57 -5.58
CA ARG A 41 -6.76 -6.04 -4.64
C ARG A 41 -6.54 -7.54 -4.44
N PRO A 42 -6.00 -7.99 -3.30
CA PRO A 42 -5.93 -9.42 -3.00
C PRO A 42 -7.36 -10.00 -2.81
N PRO A 43 -7.55 -11.32 -2.90
CA PRO A 43 -8.70 -11.98 -2.28
C PRO A 43 -8.79 -11.62 -0.79
N LEU A 44 -9.98 -11.62 -0.22
CA LEU A 44 -10.16 -11.38 1.22
C LEU A 44 -9.88 -12.66 2.02
N ASP A 45 -10.24 -13.81 1.45
CA ASP A 45 -10.03 -15.13 2.04
C ASP A 45 -8.53 -15.41 2.23
N GLY A 46 -8.14 -15.83 3.43
CA GLY A 46 -6.75 -16.14 3.77
C GLY A 46 -5.83 -14.92 4.05
N LEU A 47 -6.33 -13.67 4.06
CA LEU A 47 -5.50 -12.50 4.40
C LEU A 47 -4.86 -12.59 5.80
N ASP A 48 -5.58 -13.15 6.77
CA ASP A 48 -5.07 -13.40 8.12
C ASP A 48 -4.04 -14.54 8.15
N GLU A 49 -4.12 -15.50 7.23
CA GLU A 49 -3.25 -16.69 7.16
C GLU A 49 -1.95 -16.43 6.38
N LEU A 50 -1.84 -15.30 5.68
CA LEU A 50 -0.63 -14.89 4.97
C LEU A 50 0.59 -14.90 5.90
N ARG A 51 1.61 -15.68 5.52
CA ARG A 51 2.87 -15.76 6.25
C ARG A 51 3.57 -14.40 6.28
N ALA A 52 4.35 -14.15 7.33
CA ALA A 52 5.04 -12.86 7.52
C ALA A 52 6.05 -12.52 6.41
N ASP A 53 6.54 -13.51 5.65
CA ASP A 53 7.41 -13.32 4.48
C ASP A 53 6.66 -13.03 3.16
N ASP A 54 5.35 -13.26 3.13
CA ASP A 54 4.48 -13.07 1.97
C ASP A 54 3.51 -11.88 2.18
N ALA A 55 3.70 -11.11 3.25
CA ALA A 55 2.98 -9.88 3.57
C ALA A 55 3.43 -8.71 2.65
N PRO A 56 2.52 -7.84 2.18
CA PRO A 56 2.89 -6.64 1.45
C PRO A 56 3.60 -5.62 2.34
N ALA A 57 4.53 -4.87 1.76
CA ALA A 57 5.20 -3.78 2.49
C ALA A 57 4.32 -2.52 2.65
N ALA A 58 3.23 -2.38 1.87
CA ALA A 58 2.19 -1.37 2.08
C ALA A 58 0.78 -1.92 1.85
N ILE A 59 -0.14 -1.56 2.76
CA ILE A 59 -1.54 -1.98 2.74
C ILE A 59 -2.47 -0.80 3.02
N ALA A 60 -3.63 -0.76 2.36
CA ALA A 60 -4.74 0.14 2.64
C ALA A 60 -5.98 -0.70 2.99
N LEU A 61 -6.52 -0.51 4.18
CA LEU A 61 -7.67 -1.25 4.72
C LEU A 61 -8.94 -0.41 4.62
N ASP A 62 -10.03 -0.96 4.09
CA ASP A 62 -11.34 -0.28 4.07
C ASP A 62 -12.17 -0.60 5.32
N LEU A 63 -12.47 0.41 6.14
CA LEU A 63 -13.41 0.29 7.25
C LEU A 63 -14.84 0.48 6.75
N GLY A 64 -15.42 -0.62 6.29
CA GLY A 64 -16.83 -0.71 5.95
C GLY A 64 -17.74 -0.66 7.18
N VAL A 65 -18.95 -0.11 6.99
CA VAL A 65 -19.97 0.02 8.04
C VAL A 65 -20.33 -1.35 8.64
N GLY A 66 -20.24 -1.48 9.98
CA GLY A 66 -20.63 -2.69 10.72
C GLY A 66 -19.51 -3.70 11.01
N GLN A 67 -18.25 -3.42 10.65
CA GLN A 67 -17.09 -4.32 10.88
C GLN A 67 -16.01 -3.71 11.81
N GLU A 68 -16.35 -2.68 12.58
CA GLU A 68 -15.40 -1.81 13.31
C GLU A 68 -14.36 -2.56 14.16
N VAL A 69 -14.80 -3.48 15.04
CA VAL A 69 -13.91 -4.25 15.93
C VAL A 69 -12.99 -5.17 15.14
N SER A 70 -13.51 -5.81 14.08
CA SER A 70 -12.74 -6.65 13.15
C SER A 70 -11.68 -5.83 12.39
N GLY A 71 -12.02 -4.63 11.96
CA GLY A 71 -11.11 -3.70 11.30
C GLY A 71 -10.00 -3.17 12.21
N LEU A 72 -10.30 -2.79 13.46
CA LEU A 72 -9.29 -2.39 14.43
C LEU A 72 -8.33 -3.53 14.77
N GLN A 73 -8.83 -4.75 14.95
CA GLN A 73 -8.00 -5.95 15.13
C GLN A 73 -7.15 -6.24 13.88
N SER A 74 -7.68 -6.03 12.67
CA SER A 74 -6.91 -6.16 11.43
C SER A 74 -5.75 -5.18 11.38
N ILE A 75 -5.96 -3.89 11.71
CA ILE A 75 -4.90 -2.87 11.75
C ILE A 75 -3.78 -3.30 12.70
N ALA A 76 -4.12 -3.76 13.91
CA ALA A 76 -3.16 -4.24 14.89
C ALA A 76 -2.36 -5.46 14.37
N ARG A 77 -3.04 -6.48 13.82
CA ARG A 77 -2.40 -7.66 13.22
C ARG A 77 -1.41 -7.30 12.10
N TRP A 78 -1.75 -6.33 11.24
CA TRP A 78 -0.86 -5.84 10.19
C TRP A 78 0.33 -5.04 10.76
N ARG A 79 0.13 -4.31 11.86
CA ARG A 79 1.18 -3.57 12.56
C ARG A 79 2.18 -4.48 13.29
N GLU A 80 1.72 -5.64 13.78
CA GLU A 80 2.52 -6.62 14.54
C GLU A 80 3.37 -7.56 13.66
N ARG A 81 3.17 -7.59 12.33
CA ARG A 81 3.96 -8.46 11.45
C ARG A 81 5.45 -8.09 11.47
N ARG A 82 6.30 -9.13 11.39
CA ARG A 82 7.77 -9.01 11.44
C ARG A 82 8.36 -8.14 10.31
N ALA A 83 7.67 -8.04 9.18
CA ALA A 83 7.97 -7.08 8.12
C ALA A 83 7.25 -5.75 8.38
N ALA A 84 7.98 -4.64 8.38
CA ALA A 84 7.47 -3.31 8.70
C ALA A 84 6.49 -2.81 7.62
N THR A 85 5.21 -3.13 7.78
CA THR A 85 4.14 -2.80 6.83
C THR A 85 3.64 -1.38 7.04
N LEU A 86 3.63 -0.57 5.97
CA LEU A 86 2.92 0.72 5.96
C LEU A 86 1.41 0.45 5.95
N VAL A 87 0.75 0.64 7.10
CA VAL A 87 -0.72 0.48 7.23
C VAL A 87 -1.41 1.82 7.05
N LEU A 88 -2.19 1.93 5.97
CA LEU A 88 -3.12 3.02 5.69
C LEU A 88 -4.56 2.53 5.88
N VAL A 89 -5.48 3.46 6.16
CA VAL A 89 -6.91 3.13 6.33
C VAL A 89 -7.77 4.10 5.52
N THR A 90 -8.77 3.59 4.80
CA THR A 90 -9.86 4.37 4.22
C THR A 90 -11.14 4.10 5.01
N ALA A 91 -11.92 5.14 5.29
CA ALA A 91 -13.21 4.99 5.97
C ALA A 91 -14.20 6.05 5.46
N ASP A 92 -15.49 5.75 5.53
CA ASP A 92 -16.53 6.72 5.16
C ASP A 92 -16.59 7.92 6.12
N ALA A 93 -17.28 9.00 5.71
CA ALA A 93 -17.38 10.23 6.51
C ALA A 93 -18.07 9.99 7.88
N SER A 94 -18.93 8.98 7.97
CA SER A 94 -19.55 8.49 9.21
C SER A 94 -18.53 8.00 10.26
N PHE A 95 -17.29 7.69 9.87
CA PHE A 95 -16.23 7.20 10.76
C PHE A 95 -15.25 8.27 11.24
N ALA A 96 -15.53 9.55 11.03
CA ALA A 96 -14.68 10.64 11.54
C ALA A 96 -14.41 10.56 13.06
N TRP A 97 -15.40 10.10 13.85
CA TRP A 97 -15.27 9.89 15.29
C TRP A 97 -14.25 8.79 15.65
N ALA A 98 -14.04 7.81 14.77
CA ALA A 98 -13.19 6.66 15.03
C ALA A 98 -11.69 6.92 14.74
N GLU A 99 -11.33 8.06 14.11
CA GLU A 99 -9.96 8.31 13.62
C GLU A 99 -8.88 8.12 14.72
N SER A 100 -9.17 8.55 15.95
CA SER A 100 -8.25 8.39 17.09
C SER A 100 -8.01 6.90 17.43
N ALA A 101 -9.07 6.08 17.45
CA ALA A 101 -8.97 4.64 17.70
C ALA A 101 -8.26 3.91 16.55
N ILE A 102 -8.53 4.31 15.30
CA ILE A 102 -7.88 3.77 14.09
C ILE A 102 -6.36 4.02 14.13
N ARG A 103 -5.94 5.23 14.54
CA ARG A 103 -4.52 5.58 14.72
C ARG A 103 -3.91 4.85 15.92
N ALA A 104 -4.62 4.73 17.05
CA ALA A 104 -4.18 3.99 18.23
C ALA A 104 -3.96 2.49 17.96
N ALA A 105 -4.77 1.88 17.07
CA ALA A 105 -4.59 0.50 16.62
C ALA A 105 -3.34 0.29 15.72
N GLY A 106 -2.64 1.35 15.31
CA GLY A 106 -1.38 1.27 14.54
C GLY A 106 -1.45 1.79 13.10
N ALA A 107 -2.55 2.42 12.67
CA ALA A 107 -2.63 3.02 11.34
C ALA A 107 -1.70 4.24 11.22
N HIS A 108 -0.83 4.23 10.21
CA HIS A 108 0.14 5.30 9.93
C HIS A 108 -0.56 6.56 9.38
N ASP A 109 -1.60 6.36 8.57
CA ASP A 109 -2.56 7.41 8.23
C ASP A 109 -3.97 6.90 7.90
N VAL A 110 -4.94 7.81 7.97
CA VAL A 110 -6.37 7.55 7.79
C VAL A 110 -6.93 8.56 6.78
N VAL A 111 -7.75 8.11 5.83
CA VAL A 111 -8.46 8.96 4.86
C VAL A 111 -9.96 8.80 5.05
N ILE A 112 -10.56 9.76 5.76
CA ILE A 112 -12.00 9.85 6.01
C ILE A 112 -12.73 10.41 4.78
N GLY A 113 -13.93 9.89 4.49
CA GLY A 113 -14.80 10.31 3.39
C GLY A 113 -14.19 10.13 1.98
N TRP A 114 -13.10 9.36 1.88
CA TRP A 114 -12.29 9.13 0.68
C TRP A 114 -11.94 10.46 -0.06
N GLY A 115 -11.71 11.53 0.71
CA GLY A 115 -11.51 12.90 0.21
C GLY A 115 -10.07 13.21 -0.23
N ALA A 116 -9.39 14.06 0.54
CA ALA A 116 -8.02 14.49 0.28
C ALA A 116 -6.99 13.48 0.83
N CYS A 117 -6.19 12.86 -0.04
CA CYS A 117 -5.18 11.87 0.37
C CYS A 117 -3.85 12.46 0.85
N GLY A 118 -3.69 13.79 0.92
CA GLY A 118 -2.38 14.45 0.81
C GLY A 118 -1.29 14.02 1.80
N ARG A 119 -1.64 13.55 3.01
CA ARG A 119 -0.69 12.97 3.96
C ARG A 119 -0.35 11.52 3.60
N ALA A 120 -1.33 10.64 3.46
CA ALA A 120 -1.15 9.25 3.00
C ALA A 120 -0.42 9.15 1.65
N CYS A 121 -0.72 10.01 0.69
CA CYS A 121 -0.03 10.09 -0.60
C CYS A 121 1.46 10.47 -0.43
N ARG A 122 1.82 11.41 0.46
CA ARG A 122 3.22 11.68 0.82
C ARG A 122 3.91 10.55 1.59
N LEU A 123 3.15 9.72 2.33
CA LEU A 123 3.70 8.50 2.93
C LEU A 123 4.01 7.45 1.86
N LEU A 124 3.14 7.28 0.86
CA LEU A 124 3.35 6.39 -0.28
C LEU A 124 4.53 6.84 -1.16
N GLU A 125 4.71 8.15 -1.37
CA GLU A 125 5.90 8.72 -2.02
C GLU A 125 7.20 8.34 -1.30
N ARG A 126 7.25 8.54 0.03
CA ARG A 126 8.42 8.19 0.87
C ARG A 126 8.66 6.69 0.92
N PHE A 127 7.60 5.91 1.05
CA PHE A 127 7.63 4.45 1.01
C PHE A 127 8.21 3.93 -0.32
N ARG A 128 7.73 4.45 -1.45
CA ARG A 128 8.29 4.14 -2.77
C ARG A 128 9.77 4.55 -2.84
N ALA A 129 10.13 5.74 -2.37
CA ALA A 129 11.52 6.19 -2.39
C ALA A 129 12.47 5.28 -1.59
N ALA A 130 12.01 4.67 -0.49
CA ALA A 130 12.77 3.72 0.31
C ALA A 130 12.88 2.32 -0.30
N HIS A 131 11.86 1.84 -1.03
CA HIS A 131 11.82 0.49 -1.63
C HIS A 131 12.21 0.46 -3.12
N ARG A 132 12.31 1.62 -3.77
CA ARG A 132 12.87 1.75 -5.12
C ARG A 132 14.34 1.35 -5.09
N ARG A 133 14.74 0.43 -5.98
CA ARG A 133 16.17 0.12 -6.18
C ARG A 133 16.96 1.43 -6.40
N PRO A 134 18.16 1.58 -5.80
CA PRO A 134 19.14 2.53 -6.32
C PRO A 134 19.29 2.32 -7.82
N ILE A 135 19.46 3.41 -8.59
CA ILE A 135 19.74 3.28 -10.02
C ILE A 135 21.13 2.65 -10.13
N ALA A 136 21.15 1.37 -10.49
CA ALA A 136 22.38 0.65 -10.76
C ALA A 136 22.95 1.22 -12.06
N ASP A 137 24.01 2.00 -11.90
CA ASP A 137 24.70 2.78 -12.93
C ASP A 137 23.94 4.03 -13.46
N PRO A 138 24.47 5.27 -13.29
CA PRO A 138 23.98 6.48 -13.96
C PRO A 138 23.88 6.37 -15.49
N TYR A 139 24.71 5.54 -16.14
CA TYR A 139 24.69 5.36 -17.60
C TYR A 139 23.42 4.66 -18.09
N ASP A 140 22.68 3.90 -17.26
CA ASP A 140 21.43 3.24 -17.66
C ASP A 140 20.31 4.27 -17.96
N LEU A 141 20.37 5.47 -17.35
CA LEU A 141 19.51 6.62 -17.70
C LEU A 141 19.86 7.24 -19.06
N VAL A 142 21.11 7.15 -19.50
CA VAL A 142 21.59 7.67 -20.79
C VAL A 142 21.24 6.69 -21.90
N ALA A 143 21.48 5.40 -21.70
CA ALA A 143 21.12 4.34 -22.63
C ALA A 143 19.61 4.33 -22.98
N ARG A 144 18.75 4.60 -22.00
CA ARG A 144 17.29 4.73 -22.19
C ARG A 144 16.83 6.01 -22.88
N ARG A 145 17.71 6.99 -23.10
CA ARG A 145 17.40 8.29 -23.74
C ARG A 145 17.99 8.46 -25.14
N LEU A 146 18.97 7.64 -25.53
CA LEU A 146 19.58 7.71 -26.86
C LEU A 146 18.85 6.76 -27.85
N PRO A 147 18.27 7.27 -28.96
CA PRO A 147 17.55 6.43 -29.91
C PRO A 147 18.51 5.58 -30.77
N GLY A 148 18.79 4.36 -30.30
CA GLY A 148 19.19 3.21 -31.13
C GLY A 148 20.49 3.30 -31.94
N ARG A 149 21.31 4.34 -31.76
CA ARG A 149 22.47 4.64 -32.64
C ARG A 149 23.86 4.29 -32.09
N PHE A 150 23.91 3.64 -30.93
CA PHE A 150 25.15 3.11 -30.33
C PHE A 150 24.94 1.64 -29.96
N ARG A 151 25.35 0.76 -30.88
CA ARG A 151 25.54 -0.68 -30.77
C ARG A 151 26.73 -1.05 -31.64
#